data_AF-A0A353M7T8-F1
#
_entry.id   AF-A0A353M7T8-F1
#
_cell.length_a   1.000
_cell.length_b   1.000
_cell.length_c   1.000
_cell.angle_alpha   90.00
_cell.angle_beta   90.00
_cell.angle_gamma   90.00
#
_symmetry.space_group_name_H-M   'P 1'
#
loop_
_entity.id
_entity.type
_entity.pdbx_description
1 polymer ?
#
loop_
_entity_poly.entity_id
_entity_poly.type
_entity_poly.pdbx_seq_one_letter_code
_entity_poly.pdbx_strand_id
1 'polypeptide(L)'
;MKKLISIAALLLGACMFCGTPARAESSSLEQGIAQYRAENFEEALVLLEKSRAEQPESSLAAFYLGMARKQGGDLSGAIKDLTDAATLKPPVLDAYLELADAWHFTGDDAKALVWAQRSEEAGVRPARSAFLKGIILAARGESDDALRAFEKAKQLDAALTQSADFQIAIVMAGSRKLSRARDALRAVVAADPNSEMASYAKEYEQSFTRIIESHRTWHLALGLNYLYDDNAISNPSNAAAQAQIGNPTGQRDHAFLGTLRLDYSPMLSGNAIFNAQYLLQSTKYGSGDNPSTLINSLTLIPGYAFGSSALSLPVNYSHVLLKEEKYQQLLSARPTWSWQTAPQHILQGALAYSRRDMLNDPFVAEEERDSNIFGASAGHIFSYGKLGGMAALRYDFSYDAAQGSHWQNRGHRISLNGVVPLAATVKLNLSGEVSLQDYLNANTLFNDIKRNDTTWFGTAGISWNLTPNFAINAQYAHTTAHSNIPVYGYSRNTFSTGVELGF
;
A
#
# COMPACT_ATOMS: atom_id res chain seq x y z
N MET A 1 -16.50 68.94 -70.41
CA MET A 1 -16.39 70.03 -69.41
C MET A 1 -17.78 70.60 -69.17
N LYS A 2 -18.26 70.56 -67.91
CA LYS A 2 -19.26 71.42 -67.23
C LYS A 2 -20.62 71.70 -67.92
N LYS A 3 -21.79 71.67 -67.27
CA LYS A 3 -22.28 71.31 -65.92
C LYS A 3 -23.82 71.55 -65.95
N LEU A 4 -24.59 70.63 -65.33
CA LEU A 4 -25.80 70.80 -64.48
C LEU A 4 -27.05 71.53 -65.07
N ILE A 5 -28.31 71.21 -64.71
CA ILE A 5 -28.93 71.16 -63.37
C ILE A 5 -30.20 70.26 -63.37
N SER A 6 -30.41 69.55 -62.25
CA SER A 6 -31.58 68.73 -61.84
C SER A 6 -32.86 69.53 -61.53
N ILE A 7 -34.03 68.87 -61.52
CA ILE A 7 -34.98 68.73 -60.38
C ILE A 7 -36.21 67.88 -60.77
N ALA A 8 -36.75 67.19 -59.77
CA ALA A 8 -37.76 66.14 -59.69
C ALA A 8 -39.20 66.44 -60.19
N ALA A 9 -39.91 65.37 -60.58
CA ALA A 9 -41.28 64.99 -60.18
C ALA A 9 -41.68 63.67 -60.89
N LEU A 10 -41.74 62.50 -60.21
CA LEU A 10 -42.85 61.90 -59.44
C LEU A 10 -43.90 61.10 -60.29
N LEU A 11 -43.85 59.76 -60.17
CA LEU A 11 -44.92 58.72 -60.23
C LEU A 11 -45.78 58.61 -61.51
N LEU A 12 -46.24 57.48 -62.07
CA LEU A 12 -46.54 56.06 -61.74
C LEU A 12 -46.60 55.34 -63.13
N GLY A 13 -46.41 54.03 -63.37
CA GLY A 13 -46.39 52.84 -62.53
C GLY A 13 -46.12 51.57 -63.37
N ALA A 14 -45.50 50.59 -62.69
CA ALA A 14 -45.55 49.13 -62.85
C ALA A 14 -44.99 48.45 -64.12
N CYS A 15 -43.68 48.18 -64.08
CA CYS A 15 -43.04 47.04 -64.74
C CYS A 15 -42.95 45.82 -63.81
N MET A 16 -43.19 44.65 -64.40
CA MET A 16 -42.50 43.37 -64.16
C MET A 16 -42.65 42.67 -62.81
N PHE A 17 -43.55 41.69 -62.82
CA PHE A 17 -43.40 40.43 -62.10
C PHE A 17 -42.06 39.77 -62.50
N CYS A 18 -41.13 39.62 -61.55
CA CYS A 18 -40.02 38.68 -61.66
C CYS A 18 -39.78 38.10 -60.26
N GLY A 19 -39.94 36.78 -60.14
CA GLY A 19 -39.89 36.08 -58.87
C GLY A 19 -38.48 36.02 -58.30
N THR A 20 -38.38 36.15 -56.98
CA THR A 20 -37.21 35.75 -56.20
C THR A 20 -37.53 34.46 -55.45
N PRO A 21 -36.73 33.39 -55.56
CA PRO A 21 -36.91 32.21 -54.73
C PRO A 21 -36.58 32.57 -53.27
N ALA A 22 -37.43 32.15 -52.35
CA ALA A 22 -37.18 32.24 -50.92
C ALA A 22 -35.95 31.39 -50.57
N ARG A 23 -34.89 32.05 -50.09
CA ARG A 23 -33.73 31.40 -49.48
C ARG A 23 -34.17 30.90 -48.11
N ALA A 24 -34.30 29.58 -47.94
CA ALA A 24 -34.59 28.98 -46.64
C ALA A 24 -33.47 29.37 -45.65
N GLU A 25 -33.82 30.01 -44.53
CA GLU A 25 -32.89 30.19 -43.41
C GLU A 25 -32.54 28.81 -42.84
N SER A 26 -31.24 28.52 -42.68
CA SER A 26 -30.79 27.27 -42.06
C SER A 26 -31.26 27.21 -40.60
N SER A 27 -31.70 26.03 -40.15
CA SER A 27 -32.24 25.88 -38.80
C SER A 27 -31.18 26.17 -37.72
N SER A 28 -31.62 26.59 -36.54
CA SER A 28 -30.74 26.78 -35.36
C SER A 28 -29.88 25.54 -35.08
N LEU A 29 -30.44 24.35 -35.31
CA LEU A 29 -29.75 23.06 -35.20
C LEU A 29 -28.61 22.92 -36.21
N GLU A 30 -28.88 23.17 -37.51
CA GLU A 30 -27.88 23.04 -38.57
C GLU A 30 -26.71 24.02 -38.37
N GLN A 31 -27.02 25.26 -37.98
CA GLN A 31 -26.01 26.26 -37.66
C GLN A 31 -25.20 25.87 -36.42
N GLY A 32 -25.87 25.39 -35.36
CA GLY A 32 -25.22 24.92 -34.16
C GLY A 32 -24.29 23.73 -34.40
N ILE A 33 -24.71 22.75 -35.21
CA ILE A 33 -23.88 21.62 -35.63
C ILE A 33 -22.68 22.08 -36.45
N ALA A 34 -22.89 23.04 -37.36
CA ALA A 34 -21.80 23.58 -38.17
C ALA A 34 -20.75 24.29 -37.30
N GLN A 35 -21.18 25.09 -36.32
CA GLN A 35 -20.28 25.72 -35.35
C GLN A 35 -19.55 24.69 -34.49
N TYR A 36 -20.25 23.64 -34.02
CA TYR A 36 -19.64 22.56 -33.25
C TYR A 36 -18.52 21.86 -34.07
N ARG A 37 -18.78 21.56 -35.34
CA ARG A 37 -17.80 20.94 -36.25
C ARG A 37 -16.63 21.87 -36.59
N ALA A 38 -16.85 23.18 -36.53
CA ALA A 38 -15.81 24.19 -36.68
C ALA A 38 -15.05 24.47 -35.38
N GLU A 39 -15.35 23.72 -34.30
CA GLU A 39 -14.76 23.86 -32.96
C GLU A 39 -15.06 25.20 -32.26
N ASN A 40 -16.05 25.94 -32.76
CA ASN A 40 -16.58 27.16 -32.14
C ASN A 40 -17.62 26.77 -31.08
N PHE A 41 -17.17 26.17 -29.98
CA PHE A 41 -18.03 25.50 -29.01
C PHE A 41 -18.97 26.48 -28.27
N GLU A 42 -18.55 27.72 -28.06
CA GLU A 42 -19.34 28.74 -27.37
C GLU A 42 -20.51 29.21 -28.23
N GLU A 43 -20.26 29.50 -29.51
CA GLU A 43 -21.30 29.84 -30.49
C GLU A 43 -22.21 28.64 -30.77
N ALA A 44 -21.65 27.43 -30.83
CA ALA A 44 -22.41 26.20 -30.97
C ALA A 44 -23.37 26.04 -29.80
N LEU A 45 -22.91 26.24 -28.56
CA LEU A 45 -23.71 26.10 -27.36
C LEU A 45 -24.96 27.01 -27.41
N VAL A 46 -24.80 28.29 -27.75
CA VAL A 46 -25.92 29.23 -27.86
C VAL A 46 -26.96 28.78 -28.89
N LEU A 47 -26.49 28.36 -30.07
CA LEU A 47 -27.37 27.91 -31.15
C LEU A 47 -28.06 26.57 -30.84
N LEU A 48 -27.34 25.66 -30.18
CA LEU A 48 -27.84 24.34 -29.78
C LEU A 48 -28.80 24.43 -28.59
N GLU A 49 -28.60 25.36 -27.66
CA GLU A 49 -29.57 25.66 -26.59
C GLU A 49 -30.87 26.22 -27.16
N LYS A 50 -30.76 27.16 -28.12
CA LYS A 50 -31.93 27.66 -28.85
C LYS A 50 -32.64 26.52 -29.60
N SER A 51 -31.89 25.67 -30.29
CA SER A 51 -32.44 24.51 -30.99
C SER A 51 -33.14 23.54 -30.04
N ARG A 52 -32.56 23.27 -28.86
CA ARG A 52 -33.14 22.40 -27.83
C ARG A 52 -34.42 22.98 -27.25
N ALA A 53 -34.50 24.30 -27.11
CA ALA A 53 -35.72 25.00 -26.68
C ALA A 53 -36.82 24.95 -27.75
N GLU A 54 -36.46 25.08 -29.03
CA GLU A 54 -37.39 24.99 -30.16
C GLU A 54 -37.87 23.55 -30.41
N GLN A 55 -37.03 22.56 -30.11
CA GLN A 55 -37.29 21.13 -30.36
C GLN A 55 -36.95 20.26 -29.13
N PRO A 56 -37.75 20.29 -28.05
CA PRO A 56 -37.46 19.56 -26.81
C PRO A 56 -37.41 18.03 -26.95
N GLU A 57 -38.04 17.46 -27.99
CA GLU A 57 -38.03 16.02 -28.25
C GLU A 57 -36.97 15.58 -29.29
N SER A 58 -36.20 16.52 -29.84
CA SER A 58 -35.15 16.20 -30.80
C SER A 58 -33.93 15.58 -30.10
N SER A 59 -33.76 14.27 -30.28
CA SER A 59 -32.59 13.52 -29.80
C SER A 59 -31.28 14.02 -30.41
N LEU A 60 -31.31 14.51 -31.65
CA LEU A 60 -30.14 15.07 -32.33
C LEU A 60 -29.73 16.43 -31.75
N ALA A 61 -30.70 17.30 -31.44
CA ALA A 61 -30.43 18.57 -30.77
C ALA A 61 -29.86 18.34 -29.35
N ALA A 62 -30.43 17.37 -28.62
CA ALA A 62 -29.89 16.90 -27.34
C ALA A 62 -28.45 16.39 -27.47
N PHE A 63 -28.16 15.56 -28.47
CA PHE A 63 -26.83 14.98 -28.66
C PHE A 63 -25.76 16.06 -28.86
N TYR A 64 -25.98 16.96 -29.82
CA TYR A 64 -25.00 18.01 -30.10
C TYR A 64 -24.87 19.04 -28.97
N LEU A 65 -25.96 19.38 -28.29
CA LEU A 65 -25.89 20.23 -27.08
C LEU A 65 -25.07 19.55 -25.99
N GLY A 66 -25.30 18.27 -25.75
CA GLY A 66 -24.53 17.49 -24.79
C GLY A 66 -23.05 17.39 -25.13
N MET A 67 -22.72 17.20 -26.42
CA MET A 67 -21.32 17.25 -26.89
C MET A 67 -20.69 18.63 -26.67
N ALA A 68 -21.39 19.72 -27.02
CA ALA A 68 -20.89 21.08 -26.83
C ALA A 68 -20.63 21.40 -25.35
N ARG A 69 -21.57 21.02 -24.45
CA ARG A 69 -21.41 21.16 -23.00
C ARG A 69 -20.25 20.34 -22.45
N LYS A 70 -20.07 19.11 -22.94
CA LYS A 70 -18.94 18.25 -22.56
C LYS A 70 -17.61 18.93 -22.89
N GLN A 71 -17.50 19.48 -24.09
CA GLN A 71 -16.30 20.19 -24.54
C GLN A 71 -16.07 21.50 -23.78
N GLY A 72 -17.14 22.20 -23.39
CA GLY A 72 -17.10 23.38 -22.53
C GLY A 72 -16.85 23.08 -21.03
N GLY A 73 -16.72 21.80 -20.65
CA GLY A 73 -16.47 21.38 -19.27
C GLY A 73 -17.70 21.25 -18.37
N ASP A 74 -18.90 21.56 -18.87
CA ASP A 74 -20.17 21.28 -18.16
C ASP A 74 -20.56 19.80 -18.31
N LEU A 75 -19.85 18.94 -17.58
CA LEU A 75 -20.08 17.49 -17.60
C LEU A 75 -21.47 17.12 -17.07
N SER A 76 -22.01 17.89 -16.11
CA SER A 76 -23.33 17.60 -15.53
C SER A 76 -24.45 17.89 -16.53
N GLY A 77 -24.40 19.05 -17.20
CA GLY A 77 -25.31 19.37 -18.29
C GLY A 77 -25.15 18.42 -19.47
N ALA A 78 -23.91 18.08 -19.84
CA ALA A 78 -23.62 17.12 -20.89
C ALA A 78 -24.25 15.75 -20.63
N ILE A 79 -24.10 15.20 -19.42
CA ILE A 79 -24.70 13.92 -19.03
C ILE A 79 -26.22 13.97 -19.20
N LYS A 80 -26.86 15.07 -18.79
CA LYS A 80 -28.31 15.23 -18.94
C LYS A 80 -28.72 15.18 -20.41
N ASP A 81 -28.13 16.03 -21.26
CA ASP A 81 -28.54 16.11 -22.67
C ASP A 81 -28.14 14.86 -23.47
N LEU A 82 -26.98 14.26 -23.18
CA LEU A 82 -26.59 12.98 -23.79
C LEU A 82 -27.51 11.83 -23.34
N THR A 83 -28.04 11.87 -22.11
CA THR A 83 -29.04 10.89 -21.64
C THR A 83 -30.35 11.08 -22.40
N ASP A 84 -30.78 12.31 -22.62
CA ASP A 84 -31.94 12.61 -23.47
C ASP A 84 -31.70 12.10 -24.90
N ALA A 85 -30.53 12.34 -25.49
CA ALA A 85 -30.17 11.84 -26.81
C ALA A 85 -30.21 10.31 -26.92
N ALA A 86 -29.79 9.62 -25.86
CA ALA A 86 -29.78 8.17 -25.75
C ALA A 86 -31.18 7.54 -25.59
N THR A 87 -32.19 8.32 -25.17
CA THR A 87 -33.51 7.80 -24.73
C THR A 87 -34.69 8.33 -25.54
N LEU A 88 -34.61 9.56 -26.05
CA LEU A 88 -35.61 10.14 -26.97
C LEU A 88 -35.66 9.37 -28.29
N LYS A 89 -36.79 9.42 -29.00
CA LYS A 89 -37.01 8.65 -30.23
C LYS A 89 -36.98 9.52 -31.49
N PRO A 90 -36.17 9.16 -32.51
CA PRO A 90 -35.25 8.02 -32.55
C PRO A 90 -33.97 8.26 -31.71
N PRO A 91 -33.41 7.26 -31.01
CA PRO A 91 -32.24 7.45 -30.16
C PRO A 91 -30.97 7.67 -30.98
N VAL A 92 -30.05 8.49 -30.44
CA VAL A 92 -28.70 8.65 -30.99
C VAL A 92 -27.77 7.69 -30.27
N LEU A 93 -27.44 6.56 -30.90
CA LEU A 93 -26.61 5.51 -30.28
C LEU A 93 -25.18 6.00 -29.97
N ASP A 94 -24.65 6.94 -30.75
CA ASP A 94 -23.35 7.57 -30.47
C ASP A 94 -23.28 8.24 -29.09
N ALA A 95 -24.43 8.61 -28.51
CA ALA A 95 -24.51 9.15 -27.16
C ALA A 95 -24.05 8.12 -26.09
N TYR A 96 -24.10 6.82 -26.36
CA TYR A 96 -23.69 5.79 -25.39
C TYR A 96 -22.20 5.89 -25.06
N LEU A 97 -21.34 6.06 -26.08
CA LEU A 97 -19.91 6.23 -25.87
C LEU A 97 -19.60 7.55 -25.15
N GLU A 98 -20.28 8.63 -25.56
CA GLU A 98 -20.04 9.95 -24.98
C GLU A 98 -20.51 10.03 -23.52
N LEU A 99 -21.60 9.32 -23.17
CA LEU A 99 -22.07 9.17 -21.79
C LEU A 99 -21.08 8.39 -20.94
N ALA A 100 -20.56 7.27 -21.45
CA ALA A 100 -19.56 6.48 -20.74
C ALA A 100 -18.35 7.34 -20.36
N ASP A 101 -17.88 8.13 -21.32
CA ASP A 101 -16.73 9.02 -21.14
C ASP A 101 -17.06 10.17 -20.16
N ALA A 102 -18.22 10.81 -20.29
CA ALA A 102 -18.64 11.87 -19.39
C ALA A 102 -18.79 11.38 -17.93
N TRP A 103 -19.39 10.21 -17.72
CA TRP A 103 -19.50 9.60 -16.39
C TRP A 103 -18.12 9.25 -15.80
N HIS A 104 -17.19 8.75 -16.62
CA HIS A 104 -15.82 8.49 -16.20
C HIS A 104 -15.12 9.78 -15.72
N PHE A 105 -15.23 10.88 -16.47
CA PHE A 105 -14.66 12.17 -16.06
C PHE A 105 -15.27 12.74 -14.77
N THR A 106 -16.53 12.39 -14.44
CA THR A 106 -17.13 12.75 -13.14
C THR A 106 -16.74 11.82 -11.98
N GLY A 107 -16.02 10.73 -12.26
CA GLY A 107 -15.58 9.74 -11.27
C GLY A 107 -16.62 8.65 -10.94
N ASP A 108 -17.78 8.63 -11.59
CA ASP A 108 -18.78 7.56 -11.43
C ASP A 108 -18.52 6.42 -12.43
N ASP A 109 -17.43 5.70 -12.21
CA ASP A 109 -16.98 4.60 -13.07
C ASP A 109 -17.97 3.42 -13.11
N ALA A 110 -18.88 3.33 -12.14
CA ALA A 110 -19.96 2.35 -12.14
C ALA A 110 -20.98 2.64 -13.24
N LYS A 111 -21.44 3.89 -13.35
CA LYS A 111 -22.31 4.30 -14.46
C LYS A 111 -21.57 4.33 -15.78
N ALA A 112 -20.31 4.77 -15.79
CA ALA A 112 -19.49 4.79 -16.99
C ALA A 112 -19.40 3.40 -17.65
N LEU A 113 -19.16 2.36 -16.85
CA LEU A 113 -19.05 0.98 -17.33
C LEU A 113 -20.36 0.47 -17.97
N VAL A 114 -21.52 0.82 -17.39
CA VAL A 114 -22.83 0.45 -17.95
C VAL A 114 -23.02 1.05 -19.35
N TRP A 115 -22.70 2.33 -19.52
CA TRP A 115 -22.82 3.00 -20.81
C TRP A 115 -21.77 2.52 -21.83
N ALA A 116 -20.55 2.23 -21.38
CA ALA A 116 -19.51 1.65 -22.24
C ALA A 116 -19.94 0.28 -22.77
N GLN A 117 -20.57 -0.55 -21.93
CA GLN A 117 -21.11 -1.84 -22.34
C GLN A 117 -22.25 -1.69 -23.35
N ARG A 118 -23.20 -0.76 -23.14
CA ARG A 118 -24.25 -0.48 -24.13
C ARG A 118 -23.69 0.00 -25.47
N SER A 119 -22.65 0.83 -25.43
CA SER A 119 -21.95 1.30 -26.63
C SER A 119 -21.32 0.14 -27.41
N GLU A 120 -20.68 -0.79 -26.69
CA GLU A 120 -20.11 -2.01 -27.25
C GLU A 120 -21.18 -2.95 -27.85
N GLU A 121 -22.28 -3.20 -27.13
CA GLU A 121 -23.42 -4.02 -27.59
C GLU A 121 -24.11 -3.43 -28.83
N ALA A 122 -24.21 -2.11 -28.89
CA ALA A 122 -24.79 -1.39 -30.03
C ALA A 122 -23.83 -1.27 -31.23
N GLY A 123 -22.57 -1.73 -31.11
CA GLY A 123 -21.58 -1.61 -32.17
C GLY A 123 -21.13 -0.17 -32.47
N VAL A 124 -21.33 0.75 -31.52
CA VAL A 124 -20.95 2.15 -31.65
C VAL A 124 -19.43 2.24 -31.56
N ARG A 125 -18.77 2.66 -32.65
CA ARG A 125 -17.31 2.85 -32.73
C ARG A 125 -16.53 1.74 -31.97
N PRO A 126 -16.62 0.47 -32.40
CA PRO A 126 -16.30 -0.69 -31.56
C PRO A 126 -14.91 -0.66 -30.91
N ALA A 127 -13.88 -0.23 -31.67
CA ALA A 127 -12.52 -0.12 -31.17
C ALA A 127 -12.39 0.92 -30.04
N ARG A 128 -13.00 2.11 -30.22
CA ARG A 128 -13.00 3.19 -29.23
C ARG A 128 -13.84 2.85 -27.99
N SER A 129 -14.97 2.15 -28.17
CA SER A 129 -15.77 1.60 -27.07
C SER A 129 -14.97 0.61 -26.22
N ALA A 130 -14.27 -0.33 -26.86
CA ALA A 130 -13.41 -1.28 -26.16
C ALA A 130 -12.25 -0.58 -25.41
N PHE A 131 -11.64 0.43 -26.05
CA PHE A 131 -10.56 1.20 -25.44
C PHE A 131 -11.02 1.98 -24.20
N LEU A 132 -12.13 2.72 -24.29
CA LEU A 132 -12.70 3.46 -23.16
C LEU A 132 -13.13 2.53 -22.02
N LYS A 133 -13.73 1.38 -22.36
CA LYS A 133 -14.05 0.33 -21.38
C LYS A 133 -12.78 -0.13 -20.64
N GLY A 134 -11.66 -0.31 -21.35
CA GLY A 134 -10.37 -0.63 -20.74
C GLY A 134 -9.90 0.44 -19.74
N ILE A 135 -10.04 1.73 -20.07
CA ILE A 135 -9.71 2.84 -19.17
C ILE A 135 -10.58 2.79 -17.90
N ILE A 136 -11.90 2.64 -18.06
CA ILE A 136 -12.85 2.58 -16.93
C ILE A 136 -12.55 1.39 -16.02
N LEU A 137 -12.28 0.21 -16.60
CA LEU A 137 -11.92 -0.98 -15.83
C LEU A 137 -10.58 -0.82 -15.09
N ALA A 138 -9.60 -0.17 -15.72
CA ALA A 138 -8.33 0.14 -15.09
C ALA A 138 -8.51 1.10 -13.89
N ALA A 139 -9.33 2.13 -14.02
CA ALA A 139 -9.66 3.06 -12.93
C ALA A 139 -10.34 2.35 -11.74
N ARG A 140 -11.12 1.31 -12.02
CA ARG A 140 -11.76 0.44 -11.01
C ARG A 140 -10.83 -0.62 -10.40
N GLY A 141 -9.58 -0.73 -10.88
CA GLY A 141 -8.62 -1.74 -10.44
C GLY A 141 -8.90 -3.15 -10.98
N GLU A 142 -9.79 -3.28 -11.97
CA GLU A 142 -10.15 -4.54 -12.62
C GLU A 142 -9.12 -4.86 -13.73
N SER A 143 -7.87 -5.06 -13.34
CA SER A 143 -6.71 -5.13 -14.26
C SER A 143 -6.85 -6.17 -15.37
N ASP A 144 -7.30 -7.39 -15.05
CA ASP A 144 -7.38 -8.47 -16.06
C ASP A 144 -8.46 -8.19 -17.11
N ASP A 145 -9.58 -7.60 -16.72
CA ASP A 145 -10.64 -7.15 -17.63
C ASP A 145 -10.19 -5.95 -18.46
N ALA A 146 -9.48 -4.99 -17.86
CA ALA A 146 -8.90 -3.86 -18.56
C ALA A 146 -7.93 -4.30 -19.66
N LEU A 147 -7.03 -5.24 -19.34
CA LEU A 147 -6.10 -5.81 -20.32
C LEU A 147 -6.83 -6.45 -21.50
N ARG A 148 -7.89 -7.24 -21.26
CA ARG A 148 -8.72 -7.82 -22.33
C ARG A 148 -9.38 -6.76 -23.20
N ALA A 149 -9.89 -5.69 -22.60
CA ALA A 149 -10.54 -4.61 -23.32
C ALA A 149 -9.57 -3.83 -24.22
N PHE A 150 -8.35 -3.53 -23.75
CA PHE A 150 -7.31 -2.92 -24.56
C PHE A 150 -6.81 -3.83 -25.69
N GLU A 151 -6.64 -5.12 -25.42
CA GLU A 151 -6.31 -6.13 -26.44
C GLU A 151 -7.39 -6.22 -27.53
N LYS A 152 -8.67 -6.13 -27.17
CA LYS A 152 -9.75 -6.06 -28.14
C LYS A 152 -9.71 -4.77 -28.96
N ALA A 153 -9.43 -3.63 -28.34
CA ALA A 153 -9.36 -2.35 -29.04
C ALA A 153 -8.29 -2.34 -30.14
N LYS A 154 -7.08 -2.85 -29.85
CA LYS A 154 -6.00 -2.91 -30.85
C LYS A 154 -6.23 -3.94 -31.96
N GLN A 155 -6.98 -5.00 -31.68
CA GLN A 155 -7.40 -5.95 -32.72
C GLN A 155 -8.43 -5.34 -33.69
N LEU A 156 -9.28 -4.43 -33.19
CA LEU A 156 -10.33 -3.80 -33.98
C LEU A 156 -9.82 -2.60 -34.80
N ASP A 157 -8.81 -1.88 -34.31
CA ASP A 157 -8.22 -0.74 -35.00
C ASP A 157 -6.70 -0.65 -34.74
N ALA A 158 -5.92 -0.78 -35.81
CA ALA A 158 -4.47 -0.69 -35.76
C ALA A 158 -3.97 0.68 -35.27
N ALA A 159 -4.73 1.77 -35.49
CA ALA A 159 -4.37 3.11 -35.04
C ALA A 159 -4.39 3.24 -33.51
N LEU A 160 -5.15 2.38 -32.81
CA LEU A 160 -5.19 2.35 -31.35
C LEU A 160 -4.11 1.48 -30.73
N THR A 161 -3.36 0.70 -31.51
CA THR A 161 -2.37 -0.26 -31.00
C THR A 161 -1.37 0.37 -30.04
N GLN A 162 -0.77 1.50 -30.45
CA GLN A 162 0.24 2.15 -29.63
C GLN A 162 -0.34 2.70 -28.31
N SER A 163 -1.53 3.29 -28.37
CA SER A 163 -2.22 3.80 -27.18
C SER A 163 -2.67 2.65 -26.26
N ALA A 164 -3.13 1.54 -26.83
CA ALA A 164 -3.55 0.36 -26.08
C ALA A 164 -2.35 -0.32 -25.40
N ASP A 165 -1.25 -0.51 -26.11
CA ASP A 165 -0.03 -1.12 -25.55
C ASP A 165 0.59 -0.25 -24.44
N PHE A 166 0.52 1.09 -24.58
CA PHE A 166 0.88 2.01 -23.50
C PHE A 166 0.00 1.80 -22.26
N GLN A 167 -1.34 1.81 -22.40
CA GLN A 167 -2.26 1.61 -21.29
C GLN A 167 -2.10 0.21 -20.65
N ILE A 168 -1.89 -0.83 -21.46
CA ILE A 168 -1.56 -2.18 -21.00
C ILE A 168 -0.31 -2.18 -20.10
N ALA A 169 0.74 -1.45 -20.49
CA ALA A 169 1.93 -1.32 -19.67
C ALA A 169 1.67 -0.59 -18.34
N ILE A 170 0.85 0.46 -18.34
CA ILE A 170 0.45 1.16 -17.11
C ILE A 170 -0.37 0.26 -16.18
N VAL A 171 -1.33 -0.50 -16.72
CA VAL A 171 -2.10 -1.49 -15.94
C VAL A 171 -1.20 -2.59 -15.37
N MET A 172 -0.22 -3.06 -16.14
CA MET A 172 0.79 -4.01 -15.66
C MET A 172 1.63 -3.42 -14.52
N ALA A 173 2.02 -2.15 -14.61
CA ALA A 173 2.77 -1.47 -13.57
C ALA A 173 1.95 -1.33 -12.28
N GLY A 174 0.67 -0.93 -12.38
CA GLY A 174 -0.27 -0.90 -11.26
C GLY A 174 -0.45 -2.26 -10.60
N SER A 175 -0.33 -3.34 -11.38
CA SER A 175 -0.36 -4.74 -10.91
C SER A 175 1.01 -5.26 -10.44
N ARG A 176 1.96 -4.36 -10.10
CA ARG A 176 3.34 -4.64 -9.66
C ARG A 176 4.21 -5.44 -10.63
N LYS A 177 3.82 -5.57 -11.90
CA LYS A 177 4.61 -6.26 -12.94
C LYS A 177 5.57 -5.27 -13.62
N LEU A 178 6.37 -4.51 -12.84
CA LEU A 178 7.18 -3.39 -13.36
C LEU A 178 8.15 -3.80 -14.47
N SER A 179 8.81 -4.97 -14.36
CA SER A 179 9.72 -5.43 -15.42
C SER A 179 9.00 -5.65 -16.75
N ARG A 180 7.82 -6.29 -16.70
CA ARG A 180 6.99 -6.50 -17.91
C ARG A 180 6.43 -5.19 -18.45
N ALA A 181 6.01 -4.28 -17.56
CA ALA A 181 5.55 -2.95 -17.93
C ALA A 181 6.65 -2.16 -18.65
N ARG A 182 7.88 -2.14 -18.08
CA ARG A 182 9.05 -1.52 -18.72
C ARG A 182 9.32 -2.11 -20.10
N ASP A 183 9.31 -3.44 -20.23
CA ASP A 183 9.59 -4.09 -21.51
C ASP A 183 8.50 -3.81 -22.56
N ALA A 184 7.23 -3.74 -22.14
CA ALA A 184 6.12 -3.32 -23.00
C ALA A 184 6.26 -1.85 -23.44
N LEU A 185 6.65 -0.93 -22.54
CA LEU A 185 6.90 0.46 -22.90
C LEU A 185 8.06 0.61 -23.89
N ARG A 186 9.10 -0.22 -23.78
CA ARG A 186 10.18 -0.26 -24.80
C ARG A 186 9.66 -0.63 -26.17
N ALA A 187 8.72 -1.57 -26.26
CA ALA A 187 8.08 -1.93 -27.52
C ALA A 187 7.24 -0.77 -28.08
N VAL A 188 6.50 -0.05 -27.24
CA VAL A 188 5.75 1.16 -27.64
C VAL A 188 6.68 2.23 -28.22
N VAL A 189 7.83 2.47 -27.58
CA VAL A 189 8.86 3.40 -28.06
C VAL A 189 9.47 2.93 -29.38
N ALA A 190 9.73 1.63 -29.54
CA ALA A 190 10.33 1.08 -30.75
C ALA A 190 9.39 1.11 -31.97
N ALA A 191 8.08 1.02 -31.75
CA ALA A 191 7.07 0.98 -32.81
C ALA A 191 6.95 2.30 -33.58
N ASP A 192 6.89 3.43 -32.86
CA ASP A 192 6.96 4.78 -33.45
C ASP A 192 7.66 5.75 -32.49
N PRO A 193 8.99 5.90 -32.61
CA PRO A 193 9.80 6.73 -31.72
C PRO A 193 9.46 8.22 -31.71
N ASN A 194 8.80 8.73 -32.76
CA ASN A 194 8.52 10.16 -32.91
C ASN A 194 7.11 10.55 -32.46
N SER A 195 6.29 9.59 -32.05
CA SER A 195 4.95 9.82 -31.50
C SER A 195 4.99 10.47 -30.10
N GLU A 196 3.94 11.21 -29.77
CA GLU A 196 3.71 11.69 -28.39
C GLU A 196 3.65 10.51 -27.39
N MET A 197 3.04 9.40 -27.80
CA MET A 197 2.93 8.20 -26.97
C MET A 197 4.30 7.57 -26.67
N ALA A 198 5.24 7.57 -27.62
CA ALA A 198 6.61 7.13 -27.36
C ALA A 198 7.34 8.07 -26.38
N SER A 199 7.05 9.37 -26.41
CA SER A 199 7.61 10.32 -25.44
C SER A 199 7.13 10.01 -24.02
N TYR A 200 5.81 9.80 -23.83
CA TYR A 200 5.27 9.35 -22.55
C TYR A 200 5.85 7.98 -22.14
N ALA A 201 5.86 7.02 -23.06
CA ALA A 201 6.35 5.66 -22.78
C ALA A 201 7.81 5.67 -22.32
N LYS A 202 8.65 6.54 -22.88
CA LYS A 202 10.05 6.72 -22.47
C LYS A 202 10.18 7.24 -21.04
N GLU A 203 9.36 8.20 -20.64
CA GLU A 203 9.39 8.73 -19.26
C GLU A 203 9.01 7.64 -18.24
N TYR A 204 7.93 6.90 -18.50
CA TYR A 204 7.52 5.79 -17.65
C TYR A 204 8.55 4.64 -17.64
N GLU A 205 9.12 4.29 -18.79
CA GLU A 205 10.17 3.27 -18.91
C GLU A 205 11.38 3.63 -18.07
N GLN A 206 11.87 4.87 -18.14
CA GLN A 206 13.00 5.35 -17.34
C GLN A 206 12.68 5.39 -15.85
N SER A 207 11.44 5.75 -15.51
CA SER A 207 10.95 5.71 -14.13
C SER A 207 10.98 4.28 -13.57
N PHE A 208 10.43 3.33 -14.32
CA PHE A 208 10.40 1.92 -13.91
C PHE A 208 11.81 1.31 -13.89
N THR A 209 12.68 1.65 -14.83
CA THR A 209 14.09 1.24 -14.82
C THR A 209 14.79 1.70 -13.55
N ARG A 210 14.65 2.98 -13.16
CA ARG A 210 15.22 3.50 -11.90
C ARG A 210 14.67 2.77 -10.68
N ILE A 211 13.39 2.44 -10.65
CA ILE A 211 12.78 1.67 -9.55
C ILE A 211 13.37 0.26 -9.49
N ILE A 212 13.44 -0.43 -10.64
CA ILE A 212 13.98 -1.80 -10.72
C ILE A 212 15.47 -1.84 -10.35
N GLU A 213 16.26 -0.88 -10.79
CA GLU A 213 17.71 -0.81 -10.51
C GLU A 213 18.02 -0.35 -9.09
N SER A 214 17.21 0.54 -8.52
CA SER A 214 17.37 0.97 -7.12
C SER A 214 16.87 -0.07 -6.11
N HIS A 215 16.00 -1.00 -6.55
CA HIS A 215 15.53 -2.10 -5.71
C HIS A 215 16.66 -3.07 -5.40
N ARG A 216 17.16 -3.02 -4.17
CA ARG A 216 18.15 -3.97 -3.68
C ARG A 216 17.46 -5.25 -3.24
N THR A 217 17.68 -6.31 -4.01
CA THR A 217 17.17 -7.65 -3.66
C THR A 217 17.84 -8.18 -2.40
N TRP A 218 19.13 -7.91 -2.24
CA TRP A 218 19.91 -8.29 -1.05
C TRP A 218 20.27 -7.03 -0.27
N HIS A 219 20.15 -7.11 1.04
CA HIS A 219 20.65 -6.07 1.94
C HIS A 219 21.40 -6.72 3.10
N LEU A 220 22.63 -6.26 3.34
CA LEU A 220 23.45 -6.71 4.46
C LEU A 220 23.62 -5.53 5.43
N ALA A 221 23.30 -5.75 6.71
CA ALA A 221 23.57 -4.81 7.77
C ALA A 221 24.47 -5.43 8.84
N LEU A 222 25.52 -4.71 9.21
CA LEU A 222 26.46 -5.06 10.29
C LEU A 222 26.38 -3.99 11.38
N GLY A 223 26.15 -4.40 12.61
CA GLY A 223 26.05 -3.50 13.75
C GLY A 223 26.99 -3.89 14.88
N LEU A 224 27.53 -2.88 15.55
CA LEU A 224 28.31 -3.05 16.78
C LEU A 224 27.91 -1.96 17.77
N ASN A 225 27.44 -2.38 18.94
CA ASN A 225 27.02 -1.47 20.01
C ASN A 225 27.74 -1.81 21.30
N TYR A 226 28.16 -0.78 22.02
CA TYR A 226 28.49 -0.87 23.43
C TYR A 226 27.20 -0.82 24.24
N LEU A 227 27.09 -1.67 25.24
CA LEU A 227 25.94 -1.80 26.13
C LEU A 227 26.39 -1.60 27.57
N TYR A 228 25.68 -0.78 28.33
CA TYR A 228 25.68 -0.78 29.78
C TYR A 228 24.38 -1.37 30.28
N ASP A 229 24.48 -2.23 31.30
CA ASP A 229 23.37 -2.92 31.92
C ASP A 229 23.48 -2.84 33.44
N ASP A 230 22.44 -2.36 34.10
CA ASP A 230 22.44 -2.26 35.56
C ASP A 230 22.01 -3.57 36.27
N ASN A 231 21.47 -4.54 35.52
CA ASN A 231 21.00 -5.82 36.04
C ASN A 231 21.11 -6.97 35.01
N ALA A 232 22.34 -7.32 34.61
CA ALA A 232 22.69 -8.30 33.59
C ALA A 232 22.20 -9.73 33.87
N ILE A 233 22.05 -10.09 35.16
CA ILE A 233 21.59 -11.42 35.60
C ILE A 233 20.09 -11.45 35.95
N SER A 234 19.36 -10.35 35.75
CA SER A 234 17.94 -10.21 36.15
C SER A 234 17.72 -10.52 37.63
N ASN A 235 18.61 -10.03 38.49
CA ASN A 235 18.56 -10.21 39.93
C ASN A 235 17.24 -9.65 40.51
N PRO A 236 16.58 -10.35 41.46
CA PRO A 236 15.30 -9.92 41.98
C PRO A 236 15.39 -8.57 42.69
N SER A 237 14.35 -7.74 42.61
CA SER A 237 14.30 -6.45 43.31
C SER A 237 13.98 -6.58 44.81
N ASN A 238 13.47 -7.74 45.25
CA ASN A 238 13.13 -7.98 46.66
C ASN A 238 14.33 -8.49 47.46
N ALA A 239 14.70 -7.80 48.54
CA ALA A 239 15.87 -8.15 49.36
C ALA A 239 15.80 -9.54 50.02
N ALA A 240 14.61 -9.98 50.44
CA ALA A 240 14.45 -11.32 51.01
C ALA A 240 14.64 -12.41 49.93
N ALA A 241 14.16 -12.16 48.70
CA ALA A 241 14.39 -13.05 47.57
C ALA A 241 15.87 -13.09 47.17
N GLN A 242 16.57 -11.95 47.16
CA GLN A 242 18.01 -11.88 46.92
C GLN A 242 18.81 -12.71 47.95
N ALA A 243 18.42 -12.64 49.23
CA ALA A 243 19.04 -13.45 50.28
C ALA A 243 18.82 -14.95 50.07
N GLN A 244 17.65 -15.37 49.58
CA GLN A 244 17.36 -16.78 49.27
C GLN A 244 18.24 -17.32 48.14
N ILE A 245 18.59 -16.49 47.17
CA ILE A 245 19.44 -16.88 46.03
C ILE A 245 20.92 -16.53 46.21
N GLY A 246 21.33 -16.13 47.42
CA GLY A 246 22.74 -15.94 47.77
C GLY A 246 23.36 -14.61 47.33
N ASN A 247 22.58 -13.54 47.15
CA ASN A 247 23.06 -12.19 46.78
C ASN A 247 24.05 -12.21 45.60
N PRO A 248 23.61 -12.58 44.39
CA PRO A 248 24.51 -12.84 43.28
C PRO A 248 25.31 -11.58 42.91
N THR A 249 26.60 -11.79 42.70
CA THR A 249 27.56 -10.79 42.20
C THR A 249 27.38 -10.60 40.69
N GLY A 250 27.75 -9.42 40.15
CA GLY A 250 27.71 -9.18 38.68
C GLY A 250 26.41 -8.58 38.14
N GLN A 251 25.58 -7.97 39.00
CA GLN A 251 24.35 -7.30 38.58
C GLN A 251 24.60 -6.21 37.54
N ARG A 252 25.61 -5.36 37.73
CA ARG A 252 25.97 -4.32 36.77
C ARG A 252 27.10 -4.79 35.88
N ASP A 253 26.98 -4.58 34.58
CA ASP A 253 28.02 -4.95 33.64
C ASP A 253 27.95 -4.15 32.34
N HIS A 254 28.99 -4.32 31.53
CA HIS A 254 29.10 -3.81 30.19
C HIS A 254 29.17 -4.98 29.21
N ALA A 255 28.67 -4.76 27.99
CA ALA A 255 28.75 -5.75 26.94
C ALA A 255 29.02 -5.11 25.58
N PHE A 256 29.43 -5.96 24.63
CA PHE A 256 29.38 -5.63 23.22
C PHE A 256 28.26 -6.43 22.55
N LEU A 257 27.36 -5.71 21.87
CA LEU A 257 26.29 -6.26 21.05
C LEU A 257 26.70 -6.20 19.58
N GLY A 258 26.98 -7.35 18.99
CA GLY A 258 27.23 -7.51 17.55
C GLY A 258 25.97 -7.99 16.83
N THR A 259 25.66 -7.41 15.68
CA THR A 259 24.52 -7.83 14.85
C THR A 259 24.93 -8.00 13.39
N LEU A 260 24.51 -9.09 12.77
CA LEU A 260 24.56 -9.29 11.33
C LEU A 260 23.15 -9.61 10.84
N ARG A 261 22.62 -8.81 9.92
CA ARG A 261 21.32 -9.02 9.28
C ARG A 261 21.52 -9.15 7.77
N LEU A 262 21.00 -10.22 7.19
CA LEU A 262 20.95 -10.41 5.74
C LEU A 262 19.48 -10.54 5.34
N ASP A 263 19.00 -9.58 4.57
CA ASP A 263 17.64 -9.56 4.03
C ASP A 263 17.66 -9.92 2.54
N TYR A 264 16.72 -10.78 2.13
CA TYR A 264 16.44 -11.14 0.74
C TYR A 264 14.99 -10.83 0.42
N SER A 265 14.78 -9.80 -0.41
CA SER A 265 13.45 -9.27 -0.74
C SER A 265 13.36 -9.11 -2.27
N PRO A 266 13.15 -10.21 -3.02
CA PRO A 266 13.11 -10.16 -4.47
C PRO A 266 11.89 -9.41 -4.99
N MET A 267 12.06 -8.75 -6.13
CA MET A 267 10.93 -8.19 -6.86
C MET A 267 10.22 -9.28 -7.66
N LEU A 268 9.23 -9.92 -7.06
CA LEU A 268 8.44 -10.96 -7.72
C LEU A 268 7.44 -10.36 -8.71
N SER A 269 7.21 -11.06 -9.82
CA SER A 269 6.16 -10.69 -10.78
C SER A 269 4.79 -11.15 -10.28
N GLY A 270 3.80 -10.26 -10.36
CA GLY A 270 2.42 -10.56 -9.96
C GLY A 270 2.19 -10.38 -8.46
N ASN A 271 1.34 -11.23 -7.89
CA ASN A 271 0.81 -11.05 -6.54
C ASN A 271 1.56 -11.83 -5.46
N ALA A 272 2.54 -12.65 -5.83
CA ALA A 272 3.35 -13.38 -4.86
C ALA A 272 4.23 -12.41 -4.07
N ILE A 273 4.32 -12.64 -2.77
CA ILE A 273 5.20 -11.94 -1.84
C ILE A 273 6.19 -12.95 -1.30
N PHE A 274 7.46 -12.57 -1.23
CA PHE A 274 8.46 -13.35 -0.53
C PHE A 274 9.49 -12.41 0.09
N ASN A 275 9.78 -12.63 1.36
CA ASN A 275 10.94 -12.05 2.02
C ASN A 275 11.62 -13.15 2.84
N ALA A 276 12.94 -13.09 2.94
CA ALA A 276 13.70 -13.92 3.86
C ALA A 276 14.68 -13.04 4.65
N GLN A 277 14.91 -13.38 5.90
CA GLN A 277 15.85 -12.70 6.76
C GLN A 277 16.66 -13.72 7.55
N TYR A 278 17.98 -13.58 7.50
CA TYR A 278 18.88 -14.20 8.46
C TYR A 278 19.38 -13.13 9.44
N LEU A 279 19.29 -13.40 10.73
CA LEU A 279 19.73 -12.51 11.78
C LEU A 279 20.61 -13.27 12.78
N LEU A 280 21.84 -12.80 12.94
CA LEU A 280 22.77 -13.22 13.97
C LEU A 280 22.97 -12.07 14.96
N GLN A 281 22.71 -12.32 16.24
CA GLN A 281 22.92 -11.36 17.32
C GLN A 281 23.79 -11.98 18.40
N SER A 282 24.82 -11.26 18.83
CA SER A 282 25.73 -11.67 19.89
C SER A 282 25.76 -10.61 20.96
N THR A 283 25.52 -10.99 22.22
CA THR A 283 25.78 -10.13 23.38
C THR A 283 26.89 -10.78 24.19
N LYS A 284 28.04 -10.11 24.27
CA LYS A 284 29.19 -10.58 25.03
C LYS A 284 29.47 -9.65 26.20
N TYR A 285 29.16 -10.11 27.40
CA TYR A 285 29.42 -9.40 28.65
C TYR A 285 30.91 -9.43 29.03
N GLY A 286 31.36 -8.40 29.73
CA GLY A 286 32.72 -8.31 30.26
C GLY A 286 32.97 -9.31 31.38
N SER A 287 31.99 -9.51 32.27
CA SER A 287 32.04 -10.56 33.28
C SER A 287 31.73 -11.92 32.67
N GLY A 288 32.64 -12.89 32.84
CA GLY A 288 32.44 -14.27 32.33
C GLY A 288 31.25 -15.00 32.97
N ASP A 289 30.83 -14.56 34.17
CA ASP A 289 29.69 -15.16 34.88
C ASP A 289 28.33 -14.65 34.36
N ASN A 290 28.31 -13.58 33.58
CA ASN A 290 27.07 -13.00 33.07
C ASN A 290 26.55 -13.74 31.83
N PRO A 291 25.23 -13.73 31.58
CA PRO A 291 24.58 -14.56 30.57
C PRO A 291 24.83 -14.01 29.16
N SER A 292 26.05 -14.19 28.63
CA SER A 292 26.36 -13.89 27.24
C SER A 292 25.55 -14.79 26.31
N THR A 293 25.05 -14.24 25.20
CA THR A 293 24.16 -14.97 24.28
C THR A 293 24.62 -14.89 22.84
N LEU A 294 24.43 -15.96 22.08
CA LEU A 294 24.50 -15.94 20.62
C LEU A 294 23.17 -16.46 20.06
N ILE A 295 22.45 -15.60 19.34
CA ILE A 295 21.14 -15.90 18.77
C ILE A 295 21.28 -15.94 17.25
N ASN A 296 20.89 -17.05 16.65
CA ASN A 296 20.80 -17.22 15.20
C ASN A 296 19.33 -17.40 14.84
N SER A 297 18.84 -16.69 13.83
CA SER A 297 17.46 -16.85 13.38
C SER A 297 17.33 -16.73 11.87
N LEU A 298 16.44 -17.55 11.29
CA LEU A 298 16.05 -17.54 9.90
C LEU A 298 14.53 -17.36 9.83
N THR A 299 14.10 -16.30 9.16
CA THR A 299 12.68 -16.01 8.93
C THR A 299 12.39 -16.08 7.44
N LEU A 300 11.36 -16.82 7.05
CA LEU A 300 10.83 -16.89 5.69
C LEU A 300 9.39 -16.36 5.69
N ILE A 301 9.03 -15.53 4.73
CA ILE A 301 7.72 -14.87 4.67
C ILE A 301 7.14 -15.01 3.24
N PRO A 302 6.75 -16.22 2.81
CA PRO A 302 5.91 -16.37 1.63
C PRO A 302 4.54 -15.74 1.84
N GLY A 303 3.94 -15.24 0.78
CA GLY A 303 2.60 -14.67 0.81
C GLY A 303 2.01 -14.39 -0.56
N TYR A 304 0.78 -13.92 -0.56
CA TYR A 304 0.01 -13.60 -1.77
C TYR A 304 -0.90 -12.40 -1.51
N ALA A 305 -0.80 -11.38 -2.37
CA ALA A 305 -1.65 -10.19 -2.36
C ALA A 305 -2.90 -10.39 -3.23
N PHE A 306 -4.03 -9.81 -2.83
CA PHE A 306 -5.28 -9.83 -3.59
C PHE A 306 -6.16 -8.63 -3.20
N GLY A 307 -6.51 -7.80 -4.19
CA GLY A 307 -7.21 -6.54 -3.93
C GLY A 307 -6.46 -5.66 -2.92
N SER A 308 -7.17 -5.19 -1.89
CA SER A 308 -6.59 -4.45 -0.77
C SER A 308 -6.07 -5.35 0.37
N SER A 309 -5.99 -6.66 0.16
CA SER A 309 -5.57 -7.64 1.16
C SER A 309 -4.29 -8.38 0.77
N ALA A 310 -3.64 -8.98 1.76
CA ALA A 310 -2.56 -9.95 1.56
C ALA A 310 -2.59 -11.01 2.65
N LEU A 311 -2.34 -12.26 2.28
CA LEU A 311 -2.11 -13.36 3.21
C LEU A 311 -0.63 -13.73 3.18
N SER A 312 0.02 -13.77 4.34
CA SER A 312 1.42 -14.21 4.47
C SER A 312 1.57 -15.29 5.52
N LEU A 313 2.61 -16.11 5.38
CA LEU A 313 2.98 -17.15 6.35
C LEU A 313 4.43 -16.94 6.81
N PRO A 314 4.68 -15.98 7.72
CA PRO A 314 5.92 -15.92 8.46
C PRO A 314 6.23 -17.26 9.16
N VAL A 315 7.38 -17.85 8.83
CA VAL A 315 7.95 -19.01 9.51
C VAL A 315 9.32 -18.59 10.03
N ASN A 316 9.55 -18.73 11.33
CA ASN A 316 10.81 -18.37 11.96
C ASN A 316 11.37 -19.58 12.71
N TYR A 317 12.65 -19.87 12.46
CA TYR A 317 13.45 -20.76 13.29
C TYR A 317 14.53 -19.94 13.98
N SER A 318 14.70 -20.13 15.29
CA SER A 318 15.79 -19.52 16.04
C SER A 318 16.47 -20.50 16.99
N HIS A 319 17.76 -20.30 17.19
CA HIS A 319 18.60 -21.06 18.09
C HIS A 319 19.43 -20.13 18.97
N VAL A 320 19.44 -20.41 20.27
CA VAL A 320 20.12 -19.61 21.28
C VAL A 320 21.21 -20.44 21.93
N LEU A 321 22.43 -19.90 21.93
CA LEU A 321 23.48 -20.29 22.85
C LEU A 321 23.49 -19.33 24.04
N LEU A 322 23.60 -19.88 25.24
CA LEU A 322 23.76 -19.15 26.49
C LEU A 322 25.10 -19.56 27.08
N LYS A 323 26.01 -18.61 27.32
CA LYS A 323 27.38 -18.87 27.77
C LYS A 323 28.09 -19.93 26.92
N GLU A 324 27.93 -19.83 25.60
CA GLU A 324 28.49 -20.76 24.59
C GLU A 324 27.91 -22.19 24.62
N GLU A 325 26.96 -22.47 25.51
CA GLU A 325 26.24 -23.74 25.58
C GLU A 325 24.88 -23.65 24.88
N LYS A 326 24.41 -24.78 24.34
CA LYS A 326 23.08 -24.87 23.70
C LYS A 326 22.00 -24.62 24.73
N TYR A 327 21.10 -23.67 24.48
CA TYR A 327 20.09 -23.28 25.47
C TYR A 327 18.66 -23.52 24.99
N GLN A 328 18.31 -23.02 23.79
CA GLN A 328 16.94 -23.07 23.29
C GLN A 328 16.90 -23.19 21.76
N GLN A 329 15.87 -23.87 21.26
CA GLN A 329 15.38 -23.77 19.89
C GLN A 329 13.92 -23.34 19.89
N LEU A 330 13.53 -22.55 18.89
CA LEU A 330 12.17 -22.12 18.69
C LEU A 330 11.84 -22.15 17.20
N LEU A 331 10.85 -22.98 16.83
CA LEU A 331 10.23 -22.95 15.51
C LEU A 331 8.84 -22.32 15.64
N SER A 332 8.52 -21.35 14.81
CA SER A 332 7.23 -20.66 14.82
C SER A 332 6.67 -20.48 13.42
N ALA A 333 5.35 -20.55 13.30
CA ALA A 333 4.60 -20.27 12.08
C ALA A 333 3.41 -19.38 12.42
N ARG A 334 3.22 -18.33 11.63
CA ARG A 334 2.26 -17.27 11.93
C ARG A 334 1.47 -16.79 10.70
N PRO A 335 0.47 -17.56 10.22
CA PRO A 335 -0.39 -17.07 9.15
C PRO A 335 -1.02 -15.73 9.53
N THR A 336 -0.83 -14.74 8.67
CA THR A 336 -1.22 -13.34 8.92
C THR A 336 -1.99 -12.80 7.73
N TRP A 337 -3.23 -12.38 7.96
CA TRP A 337 -4.00 -11.61 7.00
C TRP A 337 -3.78 -10.12 7.28
N SER A 338 -3.36 -9.38 6.25
CA SER A 338 -3.26 -7.92 6.26
C SER A 338 -4.31 -7.33 5.33
N TRP A 339 -5.02 -6.31 5.79
CA TRP A 339 -6.03 -5.59 5.02
C TRP A 339 -5.75 -4.08 5.04
N GLN A 340 -5.46 -3.52 3.87
CA GLN A 340 -5.32 -2.09 3.68
C GLN A 340 -6.70 -1.44 3.62
N THR A 341 -7.16 -0.94 4.77
CA THR A 341 -8.46 -0.28 4.93
C THR A 341 -8.49 1.13 4.32
N ALA A 342 -7.33 1.79 4.27
CA ALA A 342 -7.12 3.10 3.68
C ALA A 342 -5.63 3.24 3.28
N PRO A 343 -5.24 4.23 2.45
CA PRO A 343 -3.87 4.35 1.95
C PRO A 343 -2.77 4.28 3.04
N GLN A 344 -3.05 4.79 4.24
CA GLN A 344 -2.12 4.84 5.37
C GLN A 344 -2.45 3.87 6.49
N HIS A 345 -3.45 3.00 6.35
CA HIS A 345 -3.93 2.13 7.44
C HIS A 345 -4.04 0.67 7.01
N ILE A 346 -3.36 -0.20 7.75
CA ILE A 346 -3.37 -1.65 7.55
C ILE A 346 -3.82 -2.31 8.86
N LEU A 347 -4.92 -3.05 8.81
CA LEU A 347 -5.33 -3.95 9.88
C LEU A 347 -4.72 -5.34 9.67
N GLN A 348 -4.38 -6.01 10.75
CA GLN A 348 -3.82 -7.36 10.74
C GLN A 348 -4.55 -8.29 11.68
N GLY A 349 -4.87 -9.48 11.21
CA GLY A 349 -5.30 -10.61 12.01
C GLY A 349 -4.33 -11.78 11.82
N ALA A 350 -3.96 -12.48 12.89
CA ALA A 350 -3.05 -13.61 12.79
C ALA A 350 -3.41 -14.76 13.73
N LEU A 351 -3.04 -15.98 13.33
CA LEU A 351 -2.91 -17.10 14.24
C LEU A 351 -1.43 -17.45 14.36
N ALA A 352 -1.04 -18.09 15.46
CA ALA A 352 0.34 -18.47 15.71
C ALA A 352 0.41 -19.88 16.29
N TYR A 353 1.41 -20.63 15.83
CA TYR A 353 1.89 -21.83 16.48
C TYR A 353 3.40 -21.70 16.70
N SER A 354 3.90 -22.16 17.84
CA SER A 354 5.34 -22.25 18.08
C SER A 354 5.68 -23.51 18.87
N ARG A 355 6.78 -24.16 18.50
CA ARG A 355 7.41 -25.24 19.27
C ARG A 355 8.68 -24.68 19.89
N ARG A 356 8.73 -24.68 21.23
CA ARG A 356 9.92 -24.33 22.01
C ARG A 356 10.53 -25.62 22.55
N ASP A 357 11.82 -25.79 22.32
CA ASP A 357 12.62 -26.88 22.89
C ASP A 357 13.77 -26.27 23.71
N MET A 358 13.85 -26.63 24.98
CA MET A 358 14.96 -26.31 25.86
C MET A 358 16.02 -27.40 25.72
N LEU A 359 17.27 -27.01 25.55
CA LEU A 359 18.36 -27.94 25.24
C LEU A 359 19.18 -28.34 26.48
N ASN A 360 18.66 -28.02 27.65
CA ASN A 360 19.23 -28.35 28.95
C ASN A 360 18.17 -29.10 29.78
N ASP A 361 18.62 -30.10 30.53
CA ASP A 361 17.72 -30.90 31.36
C ASP A 361 17.13 -30.05 32.50
N PRO A 362 15.83 -30.19 32.78
CA PRO A 362 15.22 -29.53 33.92
C PRO A 362 15.70 -30.20 35.23
N PHE A 363 15.78 -29.42 36.32
CA PHE A 363 16.15 -29.97 37.62
C PHE A 363 15.07 -30.90 38.21
N VAL A 364 13.80 -30.63 37.90
CA VAL A 364 12.63 -31.47 38.23
C VAL A 364 11.63 -31.44 37.06
N ALA A 365 10.78 -32.47 36.93
CA ALA A 365 9.86 -32.60 35.81
C ALA A 365 8.88 -31.41 35.67
N GLU A 366 8.47 -30.82 36.80
CA GLU A 366 7.58 -29.66 36.85
C GLU A 366 8.21 -28.39 36.26
N GLU A 367 9.55 -28.33 36.20
CA GLU A 367 10.34 -27.23 35.63
C GLU A 367 10.67 -27.44 34.13
N GLU A 368 10.15 -28.48 33.49
CA GLU A 368 10.28 -28.67 32.04
C GLU A 368 9.57 -27.53 31.28
N ARG A 369 10.28 -26.95 30.31
CA ARG A 369 9.87 -25.72 29.60
C ARG A 369 9.68 -25.92 28.10
N ASP A 370 9.97 -27.11 27.58
CA ASP A 370 9.50 -27.55 26.28
C ASP A 370 8.00 -27.32 26.14
N SER A 371 7.57 -26.77 25.01
CA SER A 371 6.19 -26.33 24.88
C SER A 371 5.68 -26.25 23.45
N ASN A 372 4.38 -26.50 23.31
CA ASN A 372 3.60 -26.06 22.17
C ASN A 372 2.82 -24.81 22.54
N ILE A 373 3.06 -23.71 21.82
CA ILE A 373 2.50 -22.41 22.10
C ILE A 373 1.52 -22.06 20.99
N PHE A 374 0.29 -21.76 21.35
CA PHE A 374 -0.77 -21.35 20.42
C PHE A 374 -1.10 -19.88 20.66
N GLY A 375 -1.35 -19.11 19.61
CA GLY A 375 -1.62 -17.69 19.76
C GLY A 375 -2.58 -17.11 18.73
N ALA A 376 -3.15 -15.96 19.10
CA ALA A 376 -4.04 -15.18 18.27
C ALA A 376 -3.69 -13.69 18.30
N SER A 377 -3.72 -13.11 17.11
CA SER A 377 -3.26 -11.82 16.65
C SER A 377 -4.29 -10.77 16.29
N ALA A 378 -4.28 -9.57 16.87
CA ALA A 378 -4.87 -8.39 16.21
C ALA A 378 -3.89 -7.21 16.19
N GLY A 379 -3.79 -6.49 15.08
CA GLY A 379 -2.89 -5.35 14.95
C GLY A 379 -3.39 -4.27 14.02
N HIS A 380 -2.93 -3.05 14.25
CA HIS A 380 -3.16 -1.89 13.41
C HIS A 380 -1.84 -1.19 13.15
N ILE A 381 -1.46 -1.14 11.88
CA ILE A 381 -0.31 -0.40 11.38
C ILE A 381 -0.83 0.86 10.70
N PHE A 382 -0.24 2.00 11.02
CA PHE A 382 -0.53 3.24 10.33
C PHE A 382 0.73 4.04 10.04
N SER A 383 0.77 4.66 8.86
CA SER A 383 1.82 5.60 8.49
C SER A 383 1.33 7.03 8.62
N TYR A 384 2.24 7.97 8.88
CA TYR A 384 1.92 9.38 9.09
C TYR A 384 3.09 10.28 8.70
N GLY A 385 2.78 11.55 8.46
CA GLY A 385 3.79 12.57 8.17
C GLY A 385 4.43 12.42 6.79
N LYS A 386 4.98 13.52 6.28
CA LYS A 386 5.60 13.58 4.94
C LYS A 386 6.94 12.85 4.86
N LEU A 387 7.59 12.61 6.00
CA LEU A 387 8.89 11.93 6.11
C LEU A 387 8.75 10.42 6.31
N GLY A 388 7.53 9.87 6.25
CA GLY A 388 7.30 8.42 6.34
C GLY A 388 7.38 7.86 7.76
N GLY A 389 6.74 8.53 8.73
CA GLY A 389 6.56 7.97 10.07
C GLY A 389 5.63 6.77 10.07
N MET A 390 5.80 5.89 11.04
CA MET A 390 5.04 4.64 11.15
C MET A 390 4.79 4.31 12.61
N ALA A 391 3.60 3.79 12.90
CA ALA A 391 3.29 3.20 14.19
C ALA A 391 2.49 1.91 14.03
N ALA A 392 2.65 1.01 14.98
CA ALA A 392 2.00 -0.30 15.01
C ALA A 392 1.52 -0.60 16.43
N LEU A 393 0.21 -0.67 16.60
CA LEU A 393 -0.44 -1.17 17.81
C LEU A 393 -0.80 -2.64 17.61
N ARG A 394 -0.55 -3.49 18.60
CA ARG A 394 -0.86 -4.92 18.52
C ARG A 394 -1.29 -5.47 19.87
N TYR A 395 -2.27 -6.37 19.82
CA TYR A 395 -2.64 -7.25 20.91
C TYR A 395 -2.38 -8.70 20.50
N ASP A 396 -1.71 -9.45 21.37
CA ASP A 396 -1.44 -10.88 21.22
C ASP A 396 -2.00 -11.65 22.42
N PHE A 397 -2.74 -12.72 22.15
CA PHE A 397 -3.08 -13.77 23.12
C PHE A 397 -2.18 -14.98 22.87
N SER A 398 -1.75 -15.65 23.95
CA SER A 398 -1.05 -16.93 23.87
C SER A 398 -1.52 -17.93 24.92
N TYR A 399 -1.46 -19.21 24.56
CA TYR A 399 -1.57 -20.35 25.46
C TYR A 399 -0.29 -21.18 25.33
N ASP A 400 0.51 -21.21 26.38
CA ASP A 400 1.79 -21.93 26.45
C ASP A 400 1.54 -23.28 27.12
N ALA A 401 1.44 -24.34 26.32
CA ALA A 401 1.22 -25.71 26.79
C ALA A 401 2.57 -26.38 27.09
N ALA A 402 3.26 -25.84 28.10
CA ALA A 402 4.52 -26.40 28.57
C ALA A 402 4.33 -27.81 29.15
N GLN A 403 5.33 -28.67 28.99
CA GLN A 403 5.31 -30.02 29.55
C GLN A 403 5.38 -29.96 31.10
N GLY A 404 6.22 -29.08 31.65
CA GLY A 404 6.29 -28.84 33.09
C GLY A 404 5.09 -28.04 33.59
N SER A 405 4.48 -28.53 34.66
CA SER A 405 3.26 -27.95 35.24
C SER A 405 3.46 -26.50 35.69
N HIS A 406 4.66 -26.13 36.16
CA HIS A 406 4.98 -24.78 36.64
C HIS A 406 5.04 -23.74 35.51
N TRP A 407 5.09 -24.18 34.25
CA TRP A 407 5.30 -23.30 33.09
C TRP A 407 4.08 -23.18 32.18
N GLN A 408 3.03 -23.96 32.41
CA GLN A 408 1.78 -23.83 31.67
C GLN A 408 1.11 -22.49 31.99
N ASN A 409 0.82 -21.68 30.98
CA ASN A 409 0.29 -20.34 31.20
C ASN A 409 -0.59 -19.81 30.06
N ARG A 410 -1.34 -18.74 30.36
CA ARG A 410 -2.00 -17.88 29.38
C ARG A 410 -1.34 -16.51 29.39
N GLY A 411 -1.01 -16.02 28.20
CA GLY A 411 -0.38 -14.73 28.01
C GLY A 411 -1.29 -13.74 27.31
N HIS A 412 -1.26 -12.50 27.75
CA HIS A 412 -1.83 -11.34 27.05
C HIS A 412 -0.74 -10.29 26.88
N ARG A 413 -0.57 -9.79 25.66
CA ARG A 413 0.45 -8.79 25.36
C ARG A 413 -0.16 -7.66 24.56
N ILE A 414 0.13 -6.42 24.95
CA ILE A 414 -0.18 -5.22 24.17
C ILE A 414 1.14 -4.53 23.88
N SER A 415 1.39 -4.22 22.59
CA SER A 415 2.59 -3.50 22.17
C SER A 415 2.25 -2.31 21.27
N LEU A 416 2.98 -1.23 21.45
CA LEU A 416 2.98 -0.05 20.60
C LEU A 416 4.42 0.23 20.15
N ASN A 417 4.65 0.13 18.84
CA ASN A 417 5.95 0.38 18.23
C ASN A 417 5.83 1.55 17.26
N GLY A 418 6.82 2.44 17.22
CA GLY A 418 6.76 3.62 16.36
C GLY A 418 8.13 4.11 15.92
N VAL A 419 8.16 4.63 14.70
CA VAL A 419 9.30 5.36 14.13
C VAL A 419 8.83 6.77 13.81
N VAL A 420 9.40 7.75 14.52
CA VAL A 420 9.15 9.18 14.35
C VAL A 420 10.35 9.79 13.61
N PRO A 421 10.23 10.14 12.32
CA PRO A 421 11.28 10.86 11.61
C PRO A 421 11.34 12.30 12.13
N LEU A 422 12.45 12.67 12.77
CA LEU A 422 12.69 14.02 13.28
C LEU A 422 13.30 14.93 12.19
N ALA A 423 14.08 14.33 11.30
CA ALA A 423 14.66 14.96 10.11
C ALA A 423 14.86 13.89 9.00
N ALA A 424 15.32 14.30 7.82
CA ALA A 424 15.60 13.37 6.72
C ALA A 424 16.60 12.26 7.09
N THR A 425 17.54 12.56 8.01
CA THR A 425 18.61 11.66 8.44
C THR A 425 18.50 11.21 9.89
N VAL A 426 17.52 11.71 10.65
CA VAL A 426 17.38 11.45 12.09
C VAL A 426 16.02 10.88 12.41
N LYS A 427 15.99 9.72 13.07
CA LYS A 427 14.77 9.00 13.44
C LYS A 427 14.78 8.71 14.94
N LEU A 428 13.61 8.80 15.55
CA LEU A 428 13.35 8.34 16.91
C LEU A 428 12.53 7.04 16.84
N ASN A 429 13.07 5.97 17.39
CA ASN A 429 12.43 4.67 17.53
C ASN A 429 11.88 4.56 18.95
N LEU A 430 10.57 4.32 19.09
CA LEU A 430 9.89 4.14 20.35
C LEU A 430 9.21 2.78 20.36
N SER A 431 9.32 2.05 21.47
CA SER A 431 8.60 0.80 21.67
C SER A 431 8.11 0.73 23.11
N GLY A 432 6.90 0.25 23.32
CA GLY A 432 6.35 -0.06 24.63
C GLY A 432 5.55 -1.36 24.56
N GLU A 433 5.71 -2.20 25.57
CA GLU A 433 5.01 -3.48 25.71
C GLU A 433 4.57 -3.68 27.15
N VAL A 434 3.34 -4.17 27.34
CA VAL A 434 2.89 -4.78 28.58
C VAL A 434 2.51 -6.24 28.31
N SER A 435 3.07 -7.14 29.10
CA SER A 435 2.83 -8.58 29.03
C SER A 435 2.28 -9.07 30.38
N LEU A 436 1.11 -9.70 30.36
CA LEU A 436 0.44 -10.33 31.49
C LEU A 436 0.54 -11.85 31.30
N GLN A 437 0.97 -12.58 32.32
CA GLN A 437 1.16 -14.02 32.23
C GLN A 437 0.56 -14.74 33.46
N ASP A 438 -0.54 -15.43 33.23
CA ASP A 438 -1.26 -16.21 34.23
C ASP A 438 -0.85 -17.68 34.14
N TYR A 439 -0.04 -18.15 35.09
CA TYR A 439 0.34 -19.56 35.17
C TYR A 439 -0.83 -20.38 35.69
N LEU A 440 -1.03 -21.59 35.15
CA LEU A 440 -2.27 -22.35 35.32
C LEU A 440 -2.26 -23.24 36.56
N ASN A 441 -1.08 -23.71 36.97
CA ASN A 441 -0.90 -24.63 38.08
C ASN A 441 -0.17 -23.96 39.25
N ALA A 442 -0.32 -24.56 40.43
CA ALA A 442 0.46 -24.21 41.62
C ALA A 442 1.94 -24.52 41.39
N ASN A 443 2.83 -23.67 41.87
CA ASN A 443 4.26 -23.93 41.86
C ASN A 443 4.67 -24.59 43.19
N THR A 444 5.04 -25.87 43.12
CA THR A 444 5.37 -26.70 44.28
C THR A 444 6.68 -26.29 44.95
N LEU A 445 7.56 -25.55 44.27
CA LEU A 445 8.80 -25.01 44.85
C LEU A 445 8.55 -23.75 45.69
N PHE A 446 7.38 -23.12 45.56
CA PHE A 446 7.04 -21.86 46.22
C PHE A 446 5.72 -21.96 46.97
N ASN A 447 5.60 -22.96 47.86
CA ASN A 447 4.43 -23.16 48.73
C ASN A 447 3.10 -23.26 47.97
N ASP A 448 3.10 -23.96 46.84
CA ASP A 448 1.93 -24.19 45.99
C ASP A 448 1.24 -22.89 45.52
N ILE A 449 2.00 -21.80 45.41
CA ILE A 449 1.49 -20.53 44.90
C ILE A 449 1.27 -20.62 43.39
N LYS A 450 0.07 -20.24 42.93
CA LYS A 450 -0.21 -20.03 41.51
C LYS A 450 0.39 -18.70 41.05
N ARG A 451 1.37 -18.75 40.16
CA ARG A 451 2.14 -17.58 39.72
C ARG A 451 1.33 -16.67 38.78
N ASN A 452 1.47 -15.36 38.95
CA ASN A 452 1.00 -14.35 38.01
C ASN A 452 2.06 -13.27 37.85
N ASP A 453 2.40 -12.97 36.60
CA ASP A 453 3.40 -11.99 36.24
C ASP A 453 2.84 -10.88 35.37
N THR A 454 3.38 -9.67 35.60
CA THR A 454 3.19 -8.52 34.73
C THR A 454 4.54 -7.92 34.40
N THR A 455 4.89 -7.86 33.12
CA THR A 455 6.14 -7.28 32.65
C THR A 455 5.85 -6.05 31.79
N TRP A 456 6.46 -4.93 32.17
CA TRP A 456 6.50 -3.70 31.40
C TRP A 456 7.87 -3.60 30.73
N PHE A 457 7.88 -3.35 29.43
CA PHE A 457 9.09 -3.12 28.66
C PHE A 457 8.94 -1.86 27.81
N GLY A 458 9.95 -1.02 27.77
CA GLY A 458 9.95 0.18 26.95
C GLY A 458 11.32 0.50 26.41
N THR A 459 11.38 1.02 25.19
CA THR A 459 12.62 1.53 24.60
C THR A 459 12.40 2.89 23.94
N ALA A 460 13.43 3.73 24.02
CA ALA A 460 13.55 4.95 23.26
C ALA A 460 14.95 5.01 22.66
N GLY A 461 15.05 5.09 21.34
CA GLY A 461 16.34 5.16 20.65
C GLY A 461 16.34 6.17 19.52
N ILE A 462 17.49 6.78 19.29
CA ILE A 462 17.74 7.69 18.17
C ILE A 462 18.69 7.03 17.19
N SER A 463 18.36 7.12 15.91
CA SER A 463 19.19 6.67 14.80
C SER A 463 19.52 7.86 13.91
N TRP A 464 20.81 8.11 13.70
CA TRP A 464 21.31 9.17 12.84
C TRP A 464 22.08 8.57 11.67
N ASN A 465 21.48 8.63 10.49
CA ASN A 465 22.08 8.21 9.23
C ASN A 465 23.02 9.31 8.72
N LEU A 466 24.31 9.14 8.94
CA LEU A 466 25.35 10.05 8.44
C LEU A 466 25.53 9.91 6.93
N THR A 467 25.38 8.69 6.43
CA THR A 467 25.27 8.38 5.00
C THR A 467 24.15 7.36 4.79
N PRO A 468 23.73 7.05 3.54
CA PRO A 468 22.76 5.98 3.29
C PRO A 468 23.19 4.61 3.84
N ASN A 469 24.49 4.40 4.05
CA ASN A 469 25.09 3.12 4.42
C ASN A 469 25.71 3.13 5.82
N PHE A 470 25.64 4.24 6.56
CA PHE A 470 26.27 4.36 7.87
C PHE A 470 25.39 5.16 8.84
N ALA A 471 25.04 4.52 9.95
CA ALA A 471 24.23 5.11 11.00
C ALA A 471 24.91 5.02 12.37
N ILE A 472 24.69 6.03 13.20
CA ILE A 472 24.97 6.00 14.63
C ILE A 472 23.65 5.80 15.37
N ASN A 473 23.65 4.89 16.33
CA ASN A 473 22.48 4.56 17.13
C ASN A 473 22.77 4.80 18.61
N ALA A 474 21.79 5.33 19.33
CA ALA A 474 21.78 5.31 20.79
C ALA A 474 20.38 4.89 21.27
N GLN A 475 20.31 4.04 22.29
CA GLN A 475 19.05 3.49 22.78
C GLN A 475 19.09 3.36 24.30
N TYR A 476 17.97 3.72 24.92
CA TYR A 476 17.65 3.37 26.29
C TYR A 476 16.54 2.32 26.28
N ALA A 477 16.64 1.32 27.14
CA ALA A 477 15.57 0.38 27.41
C ALA A 477 15.39 0.17 28.91
N HIS A 478 14.13 -0.05 29.30
CA HIS A 478 13.72 -0.31 30.66
C HIS A 478 12.79 -1.50 30.70
N THR A 479 13.03 -2.41 31.64
CA THR A 479 12.16 -3.54 31.95
C THR A 479 11.83 -3.52 33.43
N THR A 480 10.55 -3.67 33.77
CA THR A 480 10.10 -3.98 35.12
C THR A 480 9.20 -5.21 35.07
N ALA A 481 9.61 -6.28 35.74
CA ALA A 481 8.83 -7.48 35.93
C ALA A 481 8.30 -7.53 37.37
N HIS A 482 6.98 -7.67 37.50
CA HIS A 482 6.30 -7.91 38.76
C HIS A 482 5.79 -9.34 38.78
N SER A 483 6.00 -10.04 39.88
CA SER A 483 5.49 -11.39 40.12
C SER A 483 5.01 -11.51 41.56
N ASN A 484 3.97 -12.30 41.78
CA ASN A 484 3.54 -12.69 43.12
C ASN A 484 4.49 -13.70 43.79
N ILE A 485 5.45 -14.26 43.05
CA ILE A 485 6.59 -15.00 43.59
C ILE A 485 7.83 -14.08 43.50
N PRO A 486 8.35 -13.55 44.63
CA PRO A 486 9.32 -12.47 44.63
C PRO A 486 10.63 -12.71 43.86
N VAL A 487 11.05 -13.96 43.69
CA VAL A 487 12.29 -14.31 42.96
C VAL A 487 12.20 -14.01 41.45
N TYR A 488 11.00 -13.89 40.89
CA TYR A 488 10.83 -13.56 39.47
C TYR A 488 10.63 -12.05 39.22
N GLY A 489 10.51 -11.24 40.27
CA GLY A 489 10.31 -9.80 40.13
C GLY A 489 11.65 -9.04 40.08
N TYR A 490 11.91 -8.30 39.01
CA TYR A 490 13.14 -7.52 38.82
C TYR A 490 12.91 -6.22 38.05
N SER A 491 13.86 -5.30 38.14
CA SER A 491 13.96 -4.10 37.29
C SER A 491 15.32 -4.07 36.61
N ARG A 492 15.37 -3.55 35.38
CA ARG A 492 16.58 -3.47 34.57
C ARG A 492 16.54 -2.25 33.67
N ASN A 493 17.66 -1.55 33.59
CA ASN A 493 17.93 -0.45 32.69
C ASN A 493 19.14 -0.78 31.83
N THR A 494 19.00 -0.59 30.53
CA THR A 494 20.11 -0.73 29.60
C THR A 494 20.28 0.50 28.74
N PHE A 495 21.53 0.87 28.50
CA PHE A 495 21.90 1.97 27.61
C PHE A 495 22.86 1.42 26.58
N SER A 496 22.53 1.55 25.29
CA SER A 496 23.41 1.15 24.21
C SER A 496 23.72 2.29 23.27
N THR A 497 24.95 2.30 22.75
CA THR A 497 25.37 3.22 21.69
C THR A 497 26.28 2.49 20.72
N GLY A 498 26.18 2.79 19.44
CA GLY A 498 26.92 2.05 18.44
C GLY A 498 26.70 2.53 17.02
N VAL A 499 27.16 1.71 16.10
CA VAL A 499 27.12 1.99 14.67
C VAL A 499 26.49 0.85 13.90
N GLU A 500 25.86 1.18 12.78
CA GLU A 500 25.36 0.22 11.80
C GLU A 500 25.89 0.58 10.40
N LEU A 501 26.37 -0.42 9.68
CA LEU A 501 26.84 -0.34 8.30
C LEU A 501 25.91 -1.17 7.41
N GLY A 502 25.33 -0.53 6.39
CA GLY A 502 24.43 -1.15 5.43
C GLY A 502 25.04 -1.24 4.03
N PHE A 503 24.85 -2.38 3.35
CA PHE A 503 25.32 -2.65 1.99
C PHE A 503 24.19 -3.06 1.06
#